data_AF-A0A1A2RZ29-F1
#
_entry.id   AF-A0A1A2RZ29-F1
#
_cell.length_a   1.000
_cell.length_b   1.000
_cell.length_c   1.000
_cell.angle_alpha   90.00
_cell.angle_beta   90.00
_cell.angle_gamma   90.00
#
_symmetry.space_group_name_H-M   'P 1'
#
loop_
_entity.id
_entity.type
_entity.pdbx_description
1 polymer ?
#
loop_
_entity_poly.entity_id
_entity_poly.type
_entity_poly.pdbx_seq_one_letter_code
_entity_poly.pdbx_strand_id
1 'polypeptide(L)'
;MRQRLESSIRALAEHRGPRSSICPSDAARAVGGDNWRGLMDEAREAARRLARSGDVKITQRGKVVDPDGEWSGPIRIRTARP
;
A
#
# COMPACT_ATOMS: atom_id res chain seq x y z
N MET A 1 -2.57 1.36 -15.06
CA MET A 1 -3.14 1.48 -13.70
C MET A 1 -2.13 1.08 -12.62
N ARG A 2 -1.66 -0.19 -12.62
CA ARG A 2 -0.63 -0.73 -11.72
C ARG A 2 0.52 0.21 -11.36
N GLN A 3 1.30 0.68 -12.35
CA GLN A 3 2.44 1.58 -12.09
C GLN A 3 2.04 2.86 -11.36
N ARG A 4 0.88 3.45 -11.69
CA ARG A 4 0.39 4.66 -11.00
C ARG A 4 0.08 4.40 -9.53
N LEU A 5 -0.52 3.24 -9.22
CA LEU A 5 -0.79 2.84 -7.84
C LEU A 5 0.50 2.58 -7.07
N GLU A 6 1.49 1.92 -7.68
CA GLU A 6 2.79 1.69 -7.05
C GLU A 6 3.53 3.00 -6.76
N SER A 7 3.60 3.91 -7.73
CA SER A 7 4.17 5.24 -7.54
C SER A 7 3.43 6.04 -6.46
N SER A 8 2.09 5.98 -6.46
CA SER A 8 1.27 6.68 -5.46
C SER A 8 1.49 6.11 -4.06
N ILE A 9 1.53 4.78 -3.90
CA ILE A 9 1.83 4.14 -2.61
C ILE A 9 3.19 4.59 -2.08
N ARG A 10 4.23 4.56 -2.93
CA ARG A 10 5.58 4.96 -2.53
C ARG A 10 5.61 6.43 -2.08
N ALA A 11 5.12 7.33 -2.93
CA ALA A 11 5.11 8.76 -2.65
C ALA A 11 4.32 9.11 -1.37
N LEU A 12 3.14 8.52 -1.19
CA LEU A 12 2.32 8.76 0.00
C LEU A 12 2.95 8.18 1.28
N ALA A 13 3.54 6.98 1.21
CA ALA A 13 4.22 6.37 2.34
C ALA A 13 5.48 7.13 2.74
N GLU A 14 6.27 7.59 1.77
CA GLU A 14 7.44 8.44 1.98
C GLU A 14 7.04 9.80 2.58
N HIS A 15 6.03 10.46 2.02
CA HIS A 15 5.54 11.74 2.52
C HIS A 15 5.04 11.68 3.97
N ARG A 16 4.40 10.56 4.36
CA ARG A 16 3.97 10.31 5.75
C ARG A 16 5.13 10.05 6.72
N GLY A 17 6.27 9.58 6.20
CA GLY A 17 7.48 9.30 6.96
C GLY A 17 7.47 7.98 7.74
N PRO A 18 8.63 7.59 8.32
CA PRO A 18 8.88 6.27 8.89
C PRO A 18 8.00 5.91 10.09
N ARG A 19 7.53 6.92 10.83
CA ARG A 19 6.68 6.75 12.03
C ARG A 19 5.19 6.62 11.71
N SER A 20 4.80 6.74 10.45
CA SER A 20 3.41 6.72 10.02
C SER A 20 3.16 5.64 8.98
N SER A 21 1.93 5.59 8.46
CA SER A 21 1.50 4.61 7.47
C SER A 21 0.33 5.15 6.65
N ILE A 22 0.09 4.52 5.50
CA ILE A 22 -1.10 4.69 4.68
C ILE A 22 -1.88 3.38 4.61
N CYS A 23 -3.00 3.35 3.88
CA CYS A 23 -3.71 2.14 3.49
C CYS A 23 -3.89 2.09 1.95
N PRO A 24 -4.29 0.94 1.38
CA PRO A 24 -4.52 0.83 -0.07
C PRO A 24 -5.51 1.87 -0.61
N SER A 25 -6.53 2.22 0.18
CA SER A 25 -7.53 3.20 -0.26
C SER A 25 -7.00 4.63 -0.39
N ASP A 26 -5.88 4.97 0.26
CA ASP A 26 -5.26 6.29 0.10
C ASP A 26 -4.69 6.45 -1.32
N ALA A 27 -3.96 5.44 -1.80
CA ALA A 27 -3.44 5.40 -3.16
C ALA A 27 -4.55 5.23 -4.21
N ALA A 28 -5.55 4.39 -3.94
CA ALA A 28 -6.70 4.23 -4.82
C ALA A 28 -7.45 5.56 -5.01
N ARG A 29 -7.66 6.35 -3.95
CA ARG A 29 -8.29 7.68 -4.04
C ARG A 29 -7.43 8.66 -4.84
N ALA A 30 -6.13 8.69 -4.58
CA ALA A 30 -5.20 9.57 -5.29
C ALA A 30 -5.16 9.29 -6.80
N VAL A 31 -5.32 8.02 -7.22
CA VAL A 31 -5.25 7.62 -8.63
C VAL A 31 -6.62 7.59 -9.32
N GLY A 32 -7.67 7.15 -8.61
CA GLY A 32 -8.98 6.85 -9.18
C GLY A 32 -10.07 7.90 -8.94
N GLY A 33 -9.81 8.92 -8.10
CA GLY A 33 -10.81 9.93 -7.76
C GLY A 33 -12.10 9.30 -7.25
N ASP A 34 -13.25 9.70 -7.82
CA ASP A 34 -14.57 9.18 -7.43
C ASP A 34 -14.74 7.67 -7.67
N ASN A 35 -13.98 7.10 -8.62
CA ASN A 35 -14.05 5.69 -8.99
C ASN A 35 -13.06 4.81 -8.19
N TRP A 36 -12.45 5.33 -7.13
CA TRP A 36 -11.38 4.65 -6.39
C TRP A 36 -11.77 3.27 -5.84
N ARG A 37 -13.06 3.04 -5.55
CA ARG A 37 -13.54 1.76 -5.02
C ARG A 37 -13.25 0.60 -5.98
N GLY A 38 -13.31 0.87 -7.29
CA GLY A 38 -12.99 -0.11 -8.33
C GLY A 38 -11.50 -0.43 -8.48
N LEU A 39 -10.62 0.26 -7.75
CA LEU A 39 -9.17 0.05 -7.77
C LEU A 39 -8.65 -0.63 -6.50
N MET A 40 -9.53 -1.08 -5.61
CA MET A 40 -9.13 -1.61 -4.31
C MET A 40 -8.29 -2.89 -4.43
N ASP A 41 -8.64 -3.78 -5.35
CA ASP A 41 -7.91 -5.03 -5.55
C ASP A 41 -6.54 -4.76 -6.17
N GLU A 42 -6.46 -3.89 -7.18
CA GLU A 42 -5.20 -3.48 -7.78
C GLU A 42 -4.31 -2.71 -6.80
N ALA A 43 -4.89 -1.91 -5.90
CA ALA A 43 -4.14 -1.20 -4.87
C ALA A 43 -3.54 -2.17 -3.84
N ARG A 44 -4.28 -3.21 -3.44
CA ARG A 44 -3.76 -4.29 -2.57
C ARG A 44 -2.68 -5.09 -3.28
N GLU A 45 -2.85 -5.39 -4.56
CA GLU A 45 -1.87 -6.11 -5.36
C GLU A 45 -0.58 -5.29 -5.58
N ALA A 46 -0.71 -3.98 -5.83
CA ALA A 46 0.42 -3.05 -5.90
C ALA A 46 1.19 -2.97 -4.57
N ALA A 47 0.47 -2.95 -3.44
CA ALA A 47 1.11 -3.00 -2.12
C ALA A 47 1.91 -4.30 -1.94
N ARG A 48 1.35 -5.46 -2.32
CA ARG A 48 2.05 -6.76 -2.29
C ARG A 48 3.32 -6.74 -3.13
N ARG A 49 3.26 -6.21 -4.36
CA ARG A 49 4.43 -6.09 -5.24
C ARG A 49 5.54 -5.25 -4.62
N LEU A 50 5.20 -4.08 -4.08
CA LEU A 50 6.19 -3.21 -3.44
C LEU A 50 6.77 -3.82 -2.16
N ALA A 51 5.98 -4.63 -1.45
CA ALA A 51 6.48 -5.36 -0.29
C ALA A 51 7.45 -6.48 -0.69
N ARG A 52 7.15 -7.21 -1.78
CA ARG A 52 8.07 -8.21 -2.35
C ARG A 52 9.39 -7.59 -2.82
N SER A 53 9.36 -6.40 -3.41
CA SER A 53 10.59 -5.68 -3.81
C SER A 53 11.33 -5.03 -2.63
N GLY A 54 10.77 -5.07 -1.41
CA GLY A 54 11.36 -4.45 -0.23
C GLY A 54 11.23 -2.92 -0.18
N ASP A 55 10.43 -2.31 -1.06
CA ASP A 55 10.19 -0.86 -1.07
C ASP A 55 9.29 -0.41 0.09
N VAL A 56 8.36 -1.27 0.51
CA VAL A 56 7.43 -1.01 1.63
C VAL A 56 7.30 -2.22 2.55
N LYS A 57 6.76 -2.00 3.75
CA LYS A 57 6.31 -3.06 4.65
C LYS A 57 4.79 -3.00 4.78
N ILE A 58 4.14 -4.15 4.67
CA ILE A 58 2.70 -4.29 4.95
C ILE A 58 2.55 -4.77 6.39
N THR A 59 1.69 -4.11 7.16
CA THR A 59 1.32 -4.56 8.49
C THR A 59 -0.18 -4.75 8.64
N GLN A 60 -0.56 -5.69 9.49
CA GLN A 60 -1.92 -5.91 9.93
C GLN A 60 -1.94 -6.05 11.44
N ARG A 61 -2.82 -5.28 12.11
CA ARG A 61 -2.87 -5.22 13.58
C ARG A 61 -1.49 -5.01 14.22
N GLY A 62 -0.68 -4.15 13.61
CA GLY A 62 0.68 -3.83 14.05
C GLY A 62 1.78 -4.84 13.69
N LYS A 63 1.43 -6.03 13.17
CA LYS A 63 2.39 -7.08 12.81
C LYS A 63 2.70 -7.04 11.31
N VAL A 64 3.96 -7.22 10.93
CA VAL A 64 4.33 -7.40 9.52
C VAL A 64 3.72 -8.71 9.01
N VAL A 65 3.14 -8.67 7.82
CA VAL A 65 2.56 -9.85 7.16
C VAL A 65 3.32 -10.20 5.90
N ASP A 66 3.33 -11.47 5.55
CA ASP A 66 3.91 -11.97 4.31
C ASP A 66 3.12 -11.44 3.09
N PRO A 67 3.77 -10.79 2.11
CA PRO A 67 3.11 -10.31 0.90
C PRO A 67 2.58 -11.42 -0.02
N ASP A 68 2.95 -12.68 0.17
CA ASP A 68 2.43 -13.84 -0.56
C ASP A 68 1.46 -14.69 0.27
N GLY A 69 1.35 -14.40 1.57
CA GLY A 69 0.41 -15.06 2.48
C GLY A 69 -1.05 -14.62 2.32
N GLU A 70 -1.96 -15.39 2.91
CA GLU A 70 -3.38 -15.06 3.00
C GLU A 70 -3.65 -14.06 4.13
N TRP A 71 -4.29 -12.95 3.79
CA TRP A 71 -4.76 -11.97 4.77
C TRP A 71 -5.98 -11.21 4.24
N SER A 72 -6.93 -10.98 5.14
CA SER A 72 -8.21 -10.32 4.83
C SER A 72 -8.40 -9.06 5.69
N GLY A 73 -9.19 -8.12 5.20
CA GLY A 73 -9.50 -6.89 5.95
C GLY A 73 -8.42 -5.79 5.88
N PRO A 74 -8.46 -4.84 6.84
CA PRO A 74 -7.61 -3.66 6.81
C PRO A 74 -6.13 -3.99 6.97
N ILE A 75 -5.30 -3.30 6.19
CA ILE A 75 -3.84 -3.34 6.24
C ILE A 75 -3.28 -1.92 6.24
N ARG A 76 -2.04 -1.78 6.73
CA ARG A 76 -1.26 -0.54 6.68
C ARG A 76 -0.01 -0.76 5.84
N ILE A 77 0.41 0.28 5.13
CA ILE A 77 1.60 0.28 4.29
C ILE A 77 2.56 1.33 4.84
N ARG A 78 3.81 0.95 5.07
CA ARG A 78 4.87 1.81 5.62
C ARG A 78 6.05 1.83 4.66
N THR A 79 6.76 2.95 4.56
CA THR A 79 8.06 2.97 3.88
C THR A 79 9.00 1.95 4.53
N ALA A 80 9.78 1.22 3.72
CA ALA A 80 10.79 0.30 4.22
C ALA A 80 12.08 1.03 4.62
N ARG A 81 12.32 2.23 4.08
CA ARG A 81 13.48 3.06 4.39
C ARG A 81 13.23 3.91 5.65
N PRO A 82 14.22 4.05 6.54
CA PRO A 82 14.14 4.91 7.72
C PRO A 82 14.03 6.40 7.35
#